data_AF-A0A9D4VW49-F1
#
_entry.id   AF-A0A9D4VW49-F1
#
_cell.length_a   1.000
_cell.length_b   1.000
_cell.length_c   1.000
_cell.angle_alpha   90.00
_cell.angle_beta   90.00
_cell.angle_gamma   90.00
#
_symmetry.space_group_name_H-M   'P 1'
#
loop_
_entity.id
_entity.type
_entity.pdbx_description
1 polymer ?
#
loop_
_entity_poly.entity_id
_entity_poly.type
_entity_poly.pdbx_seq_one_letter_code
_entity_poly.pdbx_strand_id
1 'polypeptide(L)'
;KSPPQEILLKLKKEPELKELSQESSKTVFKLGLSKIQCSLLMNGLFIDPTEEALLNALNDETQRLQEQVYFGQIKSHTDVLDKLLSEAGIQGYNPRIISDNKPRFISLAMFTFGEASILNGINYLHSPG
;
A
#
# COMPACT_ATOMS: atom_id res chain seq x y z
N LYS A 1 4.31 29.17 -23.28
CA LYS A 1 4.88 28.73 -21.99
C LYS A 1 4.36 27.32 -21.74
N SER A 2 5.21 26.36 -21.40
CA SER A 2 4.73 25.00 -21.17
C SER A 2 4.08 24.91 -19.77
N PRO A 3 2.99 24.14 -19.62
CA PRO A 3 2.28 23.99 -18.35
C PRO A 3 3.19 23.68 -17.14
N PRO A 4 4.21 22.79 -17.23
CA PRO A 4 5.05 22.48 -16.08
C PRO A 4 5.93 23.66 -15.63
N GLN A 5 6.34 24.53 -16.55
CA GLN A 5 7.21 25.68 -16.20
C GLN A 5 6.49 26.72 -15.35
N GLU A 6 5.19 26.93 -15.58
CA GLU A 6 4.40 27.88 -14.80
C GLU A 6 4.14 27.38 -13.38
N ILE A 7 3.90 26.08 -13.20
CA ILE A 7 3.71 25.44 -11.90
C ILE A 7 5.01 25.50 -11.08
N LEU A 8 6.15 25.18 -11.70
CA LEU A 8 7.46 25.29 -11.04
C LEU A 8 7.78 26.74 -10.64
N LEU A 9 7.36 27.71 -11.45
CA LEU A 9 7.52 29.12 -11.11
C LEU A 9 6.63 29.52 -9.92
N LYS A 10 5.40 29.02 -9.83
CA LYS A 10 4.50 29.23 -8.69
C LYS A 10 5.04 28.60 -7.41
N LEU A 11 5.47 27.34 -7.47
CA LEU A 11 6.14 26.63 -6.37
C LEU A 11 7.38 27.36 -5.83
N LYS A 12 8.11 28.08 -6.69
CA LYS A 12 9.27 28.87 -6.27
C LYS A 12 8.87 30.18 -5.59
N LYS A 13 7.76 30.79 -6.00
CA LYS A 13 7.31 32.10 -5.52
C LYS A 13 6.45 32.02 -4.26
N GLU A 14 5.70 30.93 -4.08
CA GLU A 14 4.73 30.76 -3.01
C GLU A 14 5.22 29.69 -2.00
N PRO A 15 5.64 30.08 -0.78
CA PRO A 15 6.20 29.14 0.20
C PRO A 15 5.17 28.14 0.73
N GLU A 16 3.91 28.56 0.92
CA GLU A 16 2.82 27.67 1.39
C GLU A 16 2.55 26.54 0.37
N LEU A 17 2.52 26.87 -0.92
CA LEU A 17 2.31 25.90 -1.99
C LEU A 17 3.48 24.90 -2.06
N LYS A 18 4.70 25.36 -1.78
CA LYS A 18 5.88 24.49 -1.67
C LYS A 18 5.76 23.50 -0.51
N GLU A 19 5.36 23.95 0.68
CA GLU A 19 5.19 23.08 1.85
C GLU A 19 4.11 22.03 1.60
N LEU A 20 2.95 22.45 1.08
CA LEU A 20 1.85 21.53 0.71
C LEU A 20 2.29 20.50 -0.34
N SER A 21 3.11 20.91 -1.33
CA SER A 21 3.65 19.99 -2.33
C SER A 21 4.60 18.95 -1.73
N GLN A 22 5.38 19.34 -0.71
CA GLN A 22 6.30 18.43 -0.03
C GLN A 22 5.55 17.46 0.87
N GLU A 23 4.55 17.94 1.60
CA GLU A 23 3.72 17.11 2.46
C GLU A 23 2.95 16.06 1.66
N SER A 24 2.26 16.48 0.59
CA SER A 24 1.56 15.57 -0.32
C SER A 24 2.51 14.53 -0.94
N SER A 25 3.68 14.96 -1.41
CA SER A 25 4.70 14.04 -1.95
C SER A 25 5.19 13.03 -0.91
N LYS A 26 5.39 13.47 0.34
CA LYS A 26 5.78 12.59 1.46
C LYS A 26 4.69 11.57 1.76
N THR A 27 3.42 11.96 1.68
CA THR A 27 2.28 11.06 1.87
C THR A 27 2.23 9.98 0.79
N VAL A 28 2.34 10.36 -0.49
CA VAL A 28 2.41 9.40 -1.62
C VAL A 28 3.60 8.45 -1.47
N PHE A 29 4.75 8.95 -1.02
CA PHE A 29 5.93 8.13 -0.79
C PHE A 29 5.73 7.13 0.37
N LYS A 30 5.15 7.55 1.48
CA LYS A 30 4.82 6.68 2.62
C LYS A 30 3.87 5.54 2.22
N LEU A 31 2.95 5.80 1.30
CA LEU A 31 2.03 4.80 0.75
C LEU A 31 2.69 3.86 -0.28
N GLY A 32 3.99 4.00 -0.57
CA GLY A 32 4.70 3.16 -1.54
C GLY A 32 4.32 3.42 -3.01
N LEU A 33 3.50 4.45 -3.27
CA LEU A 33 2.96 4.78 -4.59
C LEU A 33 3.92 5.60 -5.46
N SER A 34 5.07 6.03 -4.93
CA SER A 34 6.00 6.92 -5.64
C SER A 34 6.57 6.36 -6.95
N LYS A 35 6.52 5.04 -7.15
CA LYS A 35 7.09 4.34 -8.32
C LYS A 35 6.03 3.66 -9.19
N ILE A 36 4.75 3.83 -8.89
CA ILE A 36 3.64 3.05 -9.48
C ILE A 36 2.71 3.98 -10.25
N GLN A 37 2.04 3.41 -11.26
CA GLN A 37 0.87 3.98 -11.93
C GLN A 37 -0.12 4.57 -10.93
N CYS A 38 -0.93 5.55 -11.36
CA CYS A 38 -2.00 6.12 -10.54
C CYS A 38 -2.80 4.99 -9.86
N SER A 39 -3.07 5.09 -8.56
CA SER A 39 -3.82 4.07 -7.81
C SER A 39 -4.83 4.78 -6.92
N LEU A 40 -5.97 4.13 -6.71
CA LEU A 40 -7.02 4.62 -5.84
C LEU A 40 -6.88 3.95 -4.47
N LEU A 41 -7.01 4.72 -3.39
CA LEU A 41 -7.02 4.19 -2.02
C LEU A 41 -8.44 4.32 -1.47
N MET A 42 -9.06 3.20 -1.14
CA MET A 42 -10.43 3.12 -0.60
C MET A 42 -10.45 2.21 0.62
N ASN A 43 -10.92 2.71 1.77
CA ASN A 43 -11.01 1.94 3.02
C ASN A 43 -9.71 1.21 3.44
N GLY A 44 -8.54 1.74 3.05
CA GLY A 44 -7.23 1.10 3.31
C GLY A 44 -6.77 0.10 2.25
N LEU A 45 -7.58 -0.16 1.22
CA LEU A 45 -7.26 -1.03 0.09
C LEU A 45 -6.84 -0.22 -1.12
N PHE A 46 -5.84 -0.72 -1.85
CA PHE A 46 -5.39 -0.13 -3.11
C PHE A 46 -6.14 -0.78 -4.26
N ILE A 47 -6.72 0.05 -5.12
CA ILE A 47 -7.55 -0.35 -6.25
C ILE A 47 -6.96 0.29 -7.51
N ASP A 48 -7.07 -0.42 -8.64
CA ASP A 48 -6.72 0.14 -9.93
C ASP A 48 -7.56 1.39 -10.24
N PRO A 49 -7.00 2.39 -10.93
CA PRO A 49 -7.65 3.68 -11.18
C PRO A 49 -8.65 3.58 -12.34
N THR A 50 -9.46 2.51 -12.39
CA THR A 50 -10.50 2.29 -13.39
C THR A 50 -11.87 2.35 -12.74
N GLU A 51 -12.85 2.89 -13.47
CA GLU A 51 -14.22 3.03 -12.95
C GLU A 51 -14.84 1.67 -12.60
N GLU A 52 -14.63 0.67 -13.45
CA GLU A 52 -15.12 -0.70 -13.23
C GLU A 52 -14.52 -1.33 -11.97
N ALA A 53 -13.20 -1.19 -11.73
CA ALA A 53 -12.56 -1.72 -10.53
C ALA A 53 -13.06 -1.04 -9.26
N LEU A 54 -13.28 0.29 -9.31
CA LEU A 54 -13.88 1.04 -8.22
C LEU A 54 -15.30 0.57 -7.91
N LEU A 55 -16.16 0.46 -8.93
CA LEU A 55 -17.54 0.03 -8.73
C LEU A 55 -17.63 -1.39 -8.17
N ASN A 56 -16.80 -2.30 -8.65
CA ASN A 56 -16.73 -3.66 -8.11
C ASN A 56 -16.29 -3.67 -6.65
N ALA A 57 -15.22 -2.95 -6.31
CA ALA A 57 -14.74 -2.84 -4.93
C ALA A 57 -15.80 -2.23 -3.99
N LEU A 58 -16.55 -1.22 -4.45
CA LEU A 58 -17.64 -0.62 -3.69
C LEU A 58 -18.77 -1.62 -3.43
N ASN A 59 -19.14 -2.42 -4.42
CA ASN A 59 -20.18 -3.44 -4.27
C ASN A 59 -19.76 -4.51 -3.26
N ASP A 60 -18.53 -5.02 -3.37
CA ASP A 60 -17.99 -6.03 -2.46
C ASP A 60 -17.92 -5.52 -1.01
N GLU A 61 -17.40 -4.31 -0.81
CA GLU A 61 -17.33 -3.68 0.52
C GLU A 61 -18.72 -3.38 1.09
N THR A 62 -19.67 -2.97 0.26
CA THR A 62 -21.06 -2.74 0.70
C THR A 62 -21.69 -4.02 1.24
N GLN A 63 -21.52 -5.14 0.54
CA GLN A 63 -22.03 -6.43 0.99
C GLN A 63 -21.37 -6.86 2.31
N ARG A 64 -20.04 -6.75 2.41
CA ARG A 64 -19.29 -7.07 3.63
C ARG A 64 -19.77 -6.24 4.82
N LEU A 65 -19.99 -4.93 4.63
CA LEU A 65 -20.50 -4.06 5.68
C LEU A 65 -21.92 -4.44 6.11
N GLN A 66 -22.81 -4.77 5.17
CA GLN A 66 -24.16 -5.23 5.50
C GLN A 66 -24.13 -6.51 6.35
N GLU A 67 -23.27 -7.47 6.03
CA GLU A 67 -23.08 -8.68 6.82
C GLU A 67 -22.58 -8.36 8.23
N GLN A 68 -21.57 -7.49 8.36
CA GLN A 68 -21.05 -7.07 9.67
C GLN A 68 -22.10 -6.35 10.53
N VAL A 69 -22.96 -5.54 9.92
CA VAL A 69 -24.10 -4.90 10.60
C VAL A 69 -25.11 -5.96 11.04
N TYR A 70 -25.46 -6.89 10.14
CA TYR A 70 -26.43 -7.95 10.42
C TYR A 70 -26.01 -8.84 11.60
N PHE A 71 -24.73 -9.22 11.66
CA PHE A 71 -24.18 -10.00 12.78
C PHE A 71 -23.86 -9.16 14.03
N GLY A 72 -24.22 -7.87 14.06
CA GLY A 72 -24.06 -6.99 15.21
C GLY A 72 -22.60 -6.60 15.52
N GLN A 73 -21.69 -6.82 14.57
CA GLN A 73 -20.29 -6.42 14.70
C GLN A 73 -20.08 -4.93 14.45
N ILE A 74 -20.98 -4.27 13.72
CA ILE A 74 -21.04 -2.82 13.57
C ILE A 74 -22.29 -2.32 14.31
N LYS A 75 -22.10 -1.35 15.20
CA LYS A 75 -23.15 -0.73 16.00
C LYS A 75 -23.20 0.76 15.74
N SER A 76 -24.22 1.44 16.26
CA SER A 76 -24.41 2.89 16.08
C SER A 76 -23.23 3.76 16.56
N HIS A 77 -22.46 3.29 17.53
CA HIS A 77 -21.30 4.00 18.10
C HIS A 77 -19.96 3.51 17.53
N THR A 78 -19.98 2.61 16.55
CA THR A 78 -18.76 2.08 15.95
C THR A 78 -18.29 3.04 14.84
N ASP A 79 -17.04 3.48 14.92
CA ASP A 79 -16.38 4.11 13.76
C ASP A 79 -16.10 3.01 12.73
N VAL A 80 -16.85 3.05 11.63
CA VAL A 80 -16.79 2.04 10.58
C VAL A 80 -15.43 2.08 9.87
N LEU A 81 -14.88 3.27 9.62
CA LEU A 81 -13.62 3.39 8.90
C LEU A 81 -12.46 2.90 9.77
N ASP A 82 -12.41 3.30 11.03
CA ASP A 82 -11.38 2.84 11.97
C ASP A 82 -11.40 1.31 12.11
N LYS A 83 -12.60 0.73 12.18
CA LYS A 83 -12.76 -0.73 12.22
C LYS A 83 -12.25 -1.40 10.95
N LEU A 84 -12.60 -0.90 9.77
CA LEU A 84 -12.12 -1.44 8.48
C LEU A 84 -10.59 -1.36 8.39
N LEU A 85 -10.01 -0.24 8.81
CA LEU A 85 -8.56 -0.04 8.85
C LEU A 85 -7.88 -0.95 9.88
N SER A 86 -8.55 -1.29 10.99
CA SER A 86 -8.01 -2.23 11.98
C SER A 86 -8.05 -3.68 11.47
N GLU A 87 -9.10 -4.08 10.75
CA GLU A 87 -9.25 -5.44 10.21
C GLU A 87 -8.40 -5.71 8.97
N ALA A 88 -8.31 -4.73 8.07
CA ALA A 88 -7.66 -4.87 6.76
C ALA A 88 -6.35 -4.07 6.63
N GLY A 89 -5.99 -3.27 7.64
CA GLY A 89 -4.88 -2.33 7.56
C GLY A 89 -3.51 -3.00 7.58
N ILE A 90 -2.96 -3.24 6.40
CA ILE A 90 -1.53 -3.38 6.24
C ILE A 90 -0.93 -1.98 6.38
N GLN A 91 -0.15 -1.72 7.43
CA GLN A 91 0.44 -0.40 7.73
C GLN A 91 1.38 0.15 6.63
N GLY A 92 1.71 -0.64 5.60
CA GLY A 92 2.50 -0.20 4.46
C GLY A 92 2.22 -1.03 3.21
N TYR A 93 1.91 -0.36 2.11
CA TYR A 93 1.76 -1.01 0.81
C TYR A 93 3.13 -1.20 0.14
N ASN A 94 3.52 -2.46 -0.01
CA ASN A 94 4.68 -2.84 -0.80
C ASN A 94 4.23 -3.62 -2.03
N PRO A 95 4.23 -3.01 -3.23
CA PRO A 95 3.75 -3.66 -4.45
C PRO A 95 4.58 -4.90 -4.80
N ARG A 96 5.83 -5.03 -4.34
CA ARG A 96 6.64 -6.23 -4.61
C ARG A 96 6.19 -7.45 -3.82
N ILE A 97 5.46 -7.23 -2.73
CA ILE A 97 4.94 -8.28 -1.85
C ILE A 97 3.46 -8.52 -2.16
N ILE A 98 2.69 -7.45 -2.38
CA ILE A 98 1.23 -7.47 -2.51
C ILE A 98 0.78 -7.59 -3.99
N SER A 99 1.68 -7.51 -4.98
CA SER A 99 1.27 -7.64 -6.38
C SER A 99 0.59 -8.99 -6.65
N ASP A 100 -0.46 -8.98 -7.47
CA ASP A 100 -1.14 -10.17 -8.03
C ASP A 100 -0.26 -11.04 -8.95
N ASN A 101 1.02 -10.73 -9.06
CA ASN A 101 1.97 -11.57 -9.77
C ASN A 101 2.13 -12.90 -9.04
N LYS A 102 2.15 -14.00 -9.81
CA LYS A 102 2.38 -15.34 -9.27
C LYS A 102 3.64 -15.36 -8.39
N PRO A 103 3.54 -15.78 -7.12
CA PRO A 103 4.67 -15.79 -6.21
C PRO A 103 5.77 -16.69 -6.75
N ARG A 104 7.03 -16.22 -6.62
CA ARG A 104 8.21 -16.97 -7.00
C ARG A 104 8.77 -17.67 -5.77
N PHE A 105 8.66 -18.99 -5.75
CA PHE A 105 9.25 -19.81 -4.70
C PHE A 105 10.59 -20.37 -5.18
N ILE A 106 11.60 -20.30 -4.33
CA ILE A 106 12.92 -20.87 -4.58
C ILE A 106 13.23 -21.78 -3.39
N SER A 107 13.67 -23.01 -3.67
CA SER A 107 14.03 -23.97 -2.63
C SER A 107 15.32 -23.54 -1.94
N LEU A 108 15.26 -23.35 -0.62
CA LEU A 108 16.44 -23.02 0.19
C LEU A 108 17.44 -24.20 0.23
N ALA A 109 16.96 -25.44 0.08
CA ALA A 109 17.79 -26.65 0.15
C ALA A 109 18.90 -26.69 -0.92
N MET A 110 18.67 -26.05 -2.07
CA MET A 110 19.70 -25.96 -3.12
C MET A 110 20.91 -25.13 -2.69
N PHE A 111 20.72 -24.18 -1.77
CA PHE A 111 21.79 -23.30 -1.29
C PHE A 111 22.48 -23.83 -0.03
N THR A 112 21.91 -24.84 0.64
CA THR A 112 22.50 -25.50 1.82
C THR A 112 23.27 -26.77 1.48
N PHE A 113 22.81 -27.57 0.50
CA PHE A 113 23.35 -28.91 0.22
C PHE A 113 24.06 -29.06 -1.14
N GLY A 114 24.24 -27.98 -1.91
CA GLY A 114 24.97 -27.99 -3.20
C GLY A 114 26.46 -27.63 -3.07
N GLU A 115 27.25 -27.92 -4.12
CA GLU A 115 28.70 -27.62 -4.22
C GLU A 115 29.05 -26.12 -4.06
N ALA A 116 28.08 -25.23 -4.22
CA ALA A 116 28.19 -23.80 -3.93
C ALA A 116 27.33 -23.41 -2.71
N SER A 117 27.65 -23.98 -1.53
CA SER A 117 26.97 -23.68 -0.27
C SER A 117 27.29 -22.26 0.24
N ILE A 118 26.76 -21.26 -0.47
CA ILE A 118 26.97 -19.82 -0.21
C ILE A 118 26.47 -19.44 1.19
N LEU A 119 25.44 -20.13 1.69
CA LEU A 119 24.83 -19.86 2.99
C LEU A 119 25.80 -20.06 4.17
N ASN A 120 26.71 -21.04 4.09
CA ASN A 120 27.68 -21.29 5.17
C ASN A 120 28.71 -20.15 5.35
N GLY A 121 28.89 -19.28 4.35
CA GLY A 121 29.81 -18.14 4.41
C GLY A 121 29.16 -16.83 4.87
N ILE A 122 27.86 -16.84 5.20
CA ILE A 122 27.11 -15.63 5.58
C ILE A 122 27.09 -15.51 7.11
N ASN A 123 27.32 -14.30 7.61
CA ASN A 123 27.18 -14.01 9.03
C ASN A 123 25.71 -13.94 9.42
N TYR A 124 25.27 -14.91 10.21
CA TYR A 124 23.93 -14.97 10.75
C TYR A 124 23.82 -14.16 12.05
N LEU A 125 22.79 -13.32 12.13
CA LEU A 125 22.39 -12.69 13.38
C LEU A 125 21.59 -13.71 14.20
N HIS A 126 22.30 -14.53 14.98
CA HIS A 126 21.66 -15.36 16.00
C HIS A 126 21.51 -14.55 17.28
N SER A 127 20.27 -14.37 17.75
CA SER A 127 20.05 -13.94 19.14
C SER A 127 20.52 -15.07 20.06
N PRO A 128 21.28 -14.78 21.13
CA PRO A 128 21.50 -15.75 22.20
C PRO A 128 20.11 -16.08 22.78
N GLY A 129 19.75 -17.37 22.76
CA GLY A 129 18.52 -17.86 23.37
C GLY A 129 18.51 -17.77 24.88
#